data_AF-A0A2N1JYZ4-F1
#
_entry.id   AF-A0A2N1JYZ4-F1
#
_cell.length_a   1.000
_cell.length_b   1.000
_cell.length_c   1.000
_cell.angle_alpha   90.00
_cell.angle_beta   90.00
_cell.angle_gamma   90.00
#
_symmetry.space_group_name_H-M   'P 1'
#
loop_
_entity.id
_entity.type
_entity.pdbx_description
1 polymer ?
#
loop_
_entity_poly.entity_id
_entity_poly.type
_entity_poly.pdbx_seq_one_letter_code
_entity_poly.pdbx_strand_id
1 'polypeptide(L)' 'MKTFLVEFYFTNEKSKSYEIESASKSQLMGGISSLKWYEVGNDIINLANVTHVNMRDKEEVEAERAAEIETLSRISF' A
#
# COMPACT_ATOMS: atom_id res chain seq x y z
N MET A 1 15.11 -6.47 -1.45
CA MET A 1 13.82 -6.19 -0.78
C MET A 1 13.11 -5.15 -1.62
N LYS A 2 11.77 -5.19 -1.68
CA LYS A 2 10.96 -4.21 -2.41
C LYS A 2 10.05 -3.50 -1.43
N THR A 3 9.80 -2.22 -1.69
CA THR A 3 8.84 -1.41 -0.92
C THR A 3 7.47 -1.47 -1.60
N PHE A 4 6.48 -1.90 -0.85
CA PHE A 4 5.09 -1.93 -1.28
C PHE A 4 4.32 -0.82 -0.58
N LEU A 5 3.51 -0.09 -1.35
CA LEU A 5 2.48 0.78 -0.79
C LEU A 5 1.25 -0.09 -0.51
N VAL A 6 0.93 -0.25 0.78
CA VAL A 6 -0.19 -1.05 1.25
C VAL A 6 -1.23 -0.13 1.87
N GLU A 7 -2.42 -0.13 1.30
CA GLU A 7 -3.57 0.60 1.81
C GLU A 7 -4.55 -0.37 2.45
N PHE A 8 -4.76 -0.20 3.76
CA PHE A 8 -5.72 -0.95 4.55
C PHE A 8 -7.02 -0.17 4.62
N TYR A 9 -8.12 -0.81 4.22
CA TYR A 9 -9.46 -0.26 4.31
C TYR A 9 -10.17 -0.88 5.51
N PHE A 10 -10.64 -0.03 6.42
CA PHE A 10 -11.27 -0.47 7.66
C PHE A 10 -12.79 -0.29 7.61
N THR A 11 -13.52 -1.14 8.34
CA THR A 11 -14.98 -1.00 8.50
C THR A 11 -15.38 0.22 9.32
N ASN A 12 -14.52 0.62 10.26
CA ASN A 12 -14.84 1.54 11.35
C ASN A 12 -14.03 2.85 11.30
N GLU A 13 -13.05 2.95 10.40
CA GLU A 13 -12.19 4.13 10.24
C GLU A 13 -11.82 4.36 8.78
N LYS A 14 -11.18 5.50 8.50
CA LYS A 14 -10.67 5.81 7.16
C LYS A 14 -9.58 4.82 6.76
N SER A 15 -9.39 4.63 5.46
CA SER A 15 -8.24 3.86 4.97
C SER A 15 -6.93 4.47 5.45
N LYS A 16 -5.94 3.61 5.68
CA LYS A 16 -4.58 4.02 6.04
C LYS A 16 -3.60 3.36 5.09
N SER A 17 -2.67 4.16 4.59
CA SER A 17 -1.62 3.73 3.66
C SER A 17 -0.28 3.69 4.37
N TYR A 18 0.43 2.59 4.19
CA TYR A 18 1.74 2.34 4.77
C TYR A 18 2.72 1.88 3.70
N GLU A 19 3.98 2.29 3.86
CA GLU A 19 5.09 1.76 3.07
C GLU A 19 5.70 0.58 3.83
N ILE A 20 5.62 -0.62 3.25
CA ILE A 20 6.11 -1.85 3.88
C ILE A 20 7.15 -2.49 2.99
N GLU A 21 8.35 -2.71 3.55
CA GLU A 21 9.39 -3.46 2.88
C GLU A 21 9.18 -4.96 3.03
N SER A 22 9.15 -5.68 1.92
CA SER A 22 9.03 -7.14 1.92
C SER A 22 9.84 -7.76 0.79
N ALA A 23 10.13 -9.07 0.90
CA ALA A 23 10.82 -9.78 -0.17
C ALA A 23 9.90 -10.02 -1.38
N SER A 24 8.59 -10.19 -1.16
CA SER A 24 7.61 -10.38 -2.23
C SER A 24 6.18 -10.01 -1.79
N LYS A 25 5.34 -9.66 -2.79
CA LYS A 25 3.90 -9.39 -2.61
C LYS A 25 3.18 -10.55 -1.91
N SER A 26 3.46 -11.78 -2.33
CA SER A 26 2.84 -13.00 -1.79
C SER A 26 3.19 -13.24 -0.32
N GLN A 27 4.44 -13.00 0.06
CA GLN A 27 4.87 -13.15 1.46
C GLN A 27 4.21 -12.09 2.35
N LEU A 28 4.12 -10.85 1.86
CA LEU A 28 3.47 -9.76 2.58
C LEU A 28 1.96 -10.04 2.76
N MET A 29 1.27 -10.42 1.68
CA MET A 29 -0.14 -10.83 1.72
C MET A 29 -0.36 -12.03 2.65
N GLY A 30 0.50 -13.05 2.58
CA GLY A 30 0.41 -14.21 3.47
C GLY A 30 0.52 -13.83 4.94
N GLY A 31 1.42 -12.91 5.29
CA GLY A 31 1.55 -12.36 6.64
C GLY A 31 0.30 -11.58 7.07
N ILE A 32 -0.19 -10.68 6.23
CA ILE A 32 -1.39 -9.88 6.52
C ILE A 32 -2.64 -10.75 6.67
N SER A 33 -2.84 -11.77 5.83
CA SER A 33 -4.03 -12.62 5.90
C SER A 33 -4.01 -13.61 7.07
N SER A 34 -2.85 -13.91 7.64
CA SER A 34 -2.70 -14.89 8.74
C SER A 34 -2.65 -14.26 10.13
N LEU A 35 -2.42 -12.95 10.21
CA LEU A 35 -2.25 -12.22 11.47
C LEU A 35 -3.50 -11.41 11.84
N LYS A 36 -3.72 -11.23 13.14
CA LYS A 36 -4.77 -10.34 13.67
C LYS A 36 -4.28 -8.90 13.87
N TRP A 37 -2.98 -8.76 14.09
CA TRP A 37 -2.31 -7.48 14.31
C TRP A 37 -1.06 -7.45 13.47
N TYR A 38 -0.80 -6.32 12.81
CA TYR A 38 0.35 -6.15 11.94
C TYR A 38 1.12 -4.90 12.35
N GLU A 39 2.38 -5.08 12.73
CA GLU A 39 3.25 -3.98 13.18
C GLU A 39 3.98 -3.37 11.97
N VAL A 40 3.85 -2.06 11.81
CA VAL A 40 4.53 -1.30 10.76
C VAL A 40 5.24 -0.12 11.38
N GLY A 41 6.57 -0.21 11.48
CA GLY A 41 7.38 0.82 12.11
C GLY A 41 6.97 1.01 13.57
N ASN A 42 6.34 2.15 13.88
CA ASN A 42 5.85 2.48 15.23
C ASN A 42 4.34 2.32 15.40
N ASP A 43 3.62 1.86 14.37
CA ASP A 43 2.18 1.67 14.39
C ASP A 43 1.80 0.19 14.44
N ILE A 44 0.71 -0.13 15.15
CA ILE A 44 0.11 -1.46 15.17
C ILE A 44 -1.25 -1.40 14.49
N ILE A 45 -1.39 -2.13 13.40
CA ILE A 45 -2.60 -2.19 12.60
C ILE A 45 -3.47 -3.36 13.10
N ASN A 46 -4.71 -3.06 13.45
CA ASN A 46 -5.70 -4.09 13.76
C ASN A 46 -6.31 -4.64 12.47
N LEU A 47 -5.85 -5.83 12.05
CA LEU A 47 -6.33 -6.49 10.83
C LEU A 47 -7.74 -7.07 10.97
N ALA A 48 -8.27 -7.20 12.19
CA ALA A 48 -9.62 -7.72 12.40
C ALA A 48 -10.73 -6.82 11.83
N ASN A 49 -10.46 -5.51 11.69
CA ASN A 49 -11.41 -4.56 11.12
C ASN A 49 -11.11 -4.22 9.65
N VAL A 50 -10.10 -4.86 9.05
CA VAL A 50 -9.73 -4.63 7.65
C VAL A 50 -10.67 -5.42 6.75
N THR A 51 -11.35 -4.72 5.85
CA THR A 51 -12.23 -5.33 4.83
C THR A 51 -11.51 -5.63 3.54
N HIS A 52 -10.58 -4.74 3.18
CA HIS A 52 -9.88 -4.78 1.92
C HIS A 52 -8.45 -4.28 2.10
N VAL A 53 -7.53 -4.89 1.36
CA VAL A 53 -6.13 -4.48 1.31
C VAL A 53 -5.78 -4.26 -0.14
N ASN A 54 -5.42 -3.03 -0.48
CA ASN A 54 -4.84 -2.72 -1.77
C ASN A 54 -3.33 -2.66 -1.64
N MET A 55 -2.60 -3.28 -2.56
CA MET A 55 -1.15 -3.36 -2.51
C MET A 55 -0.57 -3.12 -3.89
N ARG A 56 0.30 -2.10 -3.97
CA ARG A 56 0.98 -1.67 -5.19
C ARG A 56 2.48 -1.56 -4.95
N ASP A 57 3.27 -1.86 -5.98
CA ASP A 57 4.71 -1.63 -5.93
C ASP A 57 4.98 -0.11 -5.95
N LYS A 58 5.85 0.38 -5.06
CA LYS A 58 6.14 1.81 -4.96
C LYS A 58 6.72 2.38 -6.27
N GLU A 59 7.62 1.62 -6.91
CA GLU A 59 8.20 1.99 -8.21
C GLU A 59 7.14 2.16 -9.30
N GLU A 60 6.10 1.31 -9.34
CA GLU A 60 5.01 1.45 -10.33
C GLU A 60 4.18 2.72 -10.06
N VAL A 61 3.86 2.99 -8.79
CA VAL A 61 3.10 4.18 -8.40
C VAL A 61 3.87 5.46 -8.73
N GLU A 62 5.18 5.49 -8.49
CA GLU A 62 6.03 6.63 -8.82
C GLU A 62 6.18 6.81 -10.35
N ALA A 63 6.29 5.71 -11.11
CA ALA A 63 6.34 5.76 -12.56
C ALA A 63 5.02 6.26 -13.19
N GLU A 64 3.87 5.81 -12.68
CA GLU A 64 2.55 6.29 -13.11
C GLU A 64 2.38 7.78 -12.81
N ARG A 65 2.75 8.22 -11.59
CA ARG A 65 2.72 9.65 -11.22
C ARG A 65 3.58 10.50 -12.15
N ALA A 66 4.78 10.04 -12.47
CA ALA A 66 5.67 10.74 -13.40
C ALA A 66 5.06 10.83 -14.81
N ALA A 67 4.46 9.74 -15.30
CA ALA A 67 3.80 9.71 -16.60
C ALA A 67 2.55 10.62 -16.67
N GLU A 68 1.75 10.68 -15.60
CA GLU A 68 0.59 11.59 -15.49
C GLU A 68 1.01 13.06 -15.51
N ILE A 69 2.09 13.41 -14.79
CA ILE A 69 2.64 14.77 -14.80
C ILE A 69 3.13 15.15 -16.21
N GLU A 70 3.79 14.22 -16.90
CA GLU A 70 4.24 14.45 -18.27
C GLU A 70 3.08 14.64 -19.25
N THR A 71 2.00 13.85 -19.12
CA THR A 71 0.82 13.99 -20.00
C THR A 71 0.06 15.28 -19.73
N LEU A 72 -0.13 15.67 -18.47
CA LEU A 72 -0.78 16.95 -18.11
C LEU A 72 0.05 18.16 -18.57
N SER A 73 1.38 18.05 -18.51
CA SER A 73 2.29 19.09 -19.02
C SER A 73 2.21 19.25 -20.54
N ARG A 74 1.85 18.20 -21.28
CA ARG A 74 1.76 18.25 -22.76
C ARG A 74 0.40 18.76 -23.28
N ILE A 75 -0.66 18.66 -22.48
CA ILE A 75 -2.02 19.06 -22.87
C ILE A 75 -2.27 20.56 -22.62
N SER A 76 -1.40 21.24 -21.87
CA SER A 76 -1.55 22.65 -21.50
C SER A 76 -0.96 23.66 -22.50
N PHE A 77 -0.86 23.32 -23.79
CA PHE A 77 -0.36 24.20 -24.86
C PHE A 77 -1.42 24.51 -25.92
#